data_AF-A0A0S8K3D5-F1
#
_entry.id   AF-A0A0S8K3D5-F1
#
_cell.length_a   1.000
_cell.length_b   1.000
_cell.length_c   1.000
_cell.angle_alpha   90.00
_cell.angle_beta   90.00
_cell.angle_gamma   90.00
#
_symmetry.space_group_name_H-M   'P 1'
#
loop_
_entity.id
_entity.type
_entity.pdbx_description
1 polymer ?
#
loop_
_entity_poly.entity_id
_entity_poly.type
_entity_poly.pdbx_seq_one_letter_code
_entity_poly.pdbx_strand_id
1 'polypeptide(L)'
;MEKYIVIYHAPDELMDQSANTSPEEMEKGMESRMAWAAKCGDQLVDLGNPLMEGQKLFADGRSGQSTRQVCGDSVLQAENIEEAKGLLEGHPHLE
;
A
#
# COMPACT_ATOMS: atom_id res chain seq x y z
N MET A 1 15.18 16.56 0.71
CA MET A 1 14.28 15.48 0.25
C MET A 1 14.95 14.12 0.14
N GLU A 2 14.53 13.23 1.03
CA GLU A 2 14.76 11.79 1.01
C GLU A 2 13.54 11.07 0.39
N LYS A 3 13.73 9.83 -0.04
CA LYS A 3 12.64 8.96 -0.52
C LYS A 3 12.30 7.91 0.51
N TYR A 4 11.01 7.69 0.73
CA TYR A 4 10.48 6.72 1.66
C TYR A 4 9.58 5.74 0.91
N ILE A 5 9.70 4.46 1.24
CA ILE A 5 8.75 3.44 0.79
C ILE A 5 7.77 3.14 1.91
N VAL A 6 6.49 3.22 1.60
CA VAL A 6 5.39 2.81 2.46
C VAL A 6 4.96 1.44 1.98
N ILE A 7 5.00 0.44 2.86
CA ILE A 7 4.62 -0.92 2.51
C ILE A 7 3.33 -1.24 3.25
N TYR A 8 2.27 -1.56 2.50
CA TYR A 8 0.99 -1.93 3.06
C TYR A 8 0.97 -3.41 3.40
N HIS A 9 0.42 -3.74 4.57
CA HIS A 9 0.28 -5.11 5.04
C HIS A 9 -1.18 -5.40 5.37
N ALA A 10 -1.71 -6.50 4.84
CA ALA A 10 -3.09 -6.94 5.12
C ALA A 10 -3.10 -8.43 5.50
N PRO A 11 -3.73 -8.82 6.62
CA PRO A 11 -3.92 -10.23 6.96
C PRO A 11 -4.58 -11.01 5.82
N ASP A 12 -4.26 -12.29 5.72
CA ASP A 12 -4.75 -13.16 4.65
C ASP A 12 -6.30 -13.21 4.66
N GLU A 13 -6.92 -13.12 5.85
CA GLU A 13 -8.38 -13.10 5.99
C GLU A 13 -9.04 -11.87 5.34
N LEU A 14 -8.34 -10.72 5.30
CA LEU A 14 -8.85 -9.52 4.62
C LEU A 14 -8.63 -9.57 3.11
N MET A 15 -7.56 -10.24 2.65
CA MET A 15 -7.37 -10.49 1.22
C MET A 15 -8.45 -11.43 0.67
N ASP A 16 -8.84 -12.47 1.41
CA ASP A 16 -9.91 -13.39 0.99
C ASP A 16 -11.28 -12.71 0.95
N GLN A 17 -11.53 -11.72 1.83
CA GLN A 17 -12.77 -10.94 1.82
C GLN A 17 -12.85 -9.96 0.65
N SER A 18 -11.72 -9.48 0.13
CA SER A 18 -11.68 -8.56 -1.03
C SER A 18 -12.30 -9.16 -2.30
N ALA A 19 -12.31 -10.50 -2.43
CA ALA A 19 -12.97 -11.21 -3.52
C ALA A 19 -14.51 -11.08 -3.50
N ASN A 20 -15.10 -10.67 -2.37
CA ASN A 20 -16.53 -10.49 -2.20
C ASN A 20 -16.96 -9.02 -2.07
N THR A 21 -16.02 -8.07 -2.24
CA THR A 21 -16.31 -6.64 -2.17
C THR A 21 -17.21 -6.22 -3.34
N SER A 22 -18.25 -5.45 -3.04
CA SER A 22 -19.15 -4.95 -4.08
C SER A 22 -18.44 -3.92 -4.98
N PRO A 23 -18.91 -3.71 -6.22
CA PRO A 23 -18.36 -2.65 -7.08
C PRO A 23 -18.39 -1.26 -6.46
N GLU A 24 -19.44 -0.94 -5.69
CA GLU A 24 -19.60 0.35 -5.00
C GLU A 24 -18.55 0.53 -3.90
N GLU A 25 -18.26 -0.51 -3.12
CA GLU A 25 -17.23 -0.47 -2.09
C GLU A 25 -15.81 -0.36 -2.70
N MET A 26 -15.57 -1.03 -3.83
CA MET A 26 -14.32 -0.88 -4.59
C MET A 26 -14.15 0.56 -5.11
N GLU A 27 -15.20 1.15 -5.67
CA GLU A 27 -15.21 2.53 -6.16
C GLU A 27 -14.92 3.51 -5.03
N LYS A 28 -15.63 3.39 -3.89
CA LYS A 28 -15.40 4.23 -2.71
C LYS A 28 -13.98 4.09 -2.14
N GLY A 29 -13.43 2.87 -2.16
CA GLY A 29 -12.04 2.62 -1.77
C GLY A 29 -11.05 3.34 -2.68
N MET A 30 -11.28 3.29 -4.00
CA MET A 30 -10.47 4.00 -4.99
C MET A 30 -10.58 5.52 -4.84
N GLU A 31 -11.79 6.06 -4.68
CA GLU A 31 -12.01 7.49 -4.44
C GLU A 31 -11.26 7.98 -3.20
N SER A 32 -11.35 7.24 -2.09
CA SER A 32 -10.66 7.58 -0.85
C SER A 32 -9.15 7.57 -1.02
N ARG A 33 -8.61 6.60 -1.78
CA ARG A 33 -7.19 6.51 -2.13
C ARG A 33 -6.74 7.69 -3.00
N MET A 34 -7.53 8.07 -4.00
CA MET A 34 -7.24 9.21 -4.86
C MET A 34 -7.32 10.54 -4.12
N ALA A 35 -8.27 10.67 -3.18
CA ALA A 35 -8.36 11.85 -2.31
C ALA A 35 -7.14 12.01 -1.41
N TRP A 36 -6.62 10.92 -0.84
CA TRP A 36 -5.34 10.93 -0.12
C TRP A 36 -4.18 11.30 -1.05
N ALA A 37 -4.08 10.67 -2.22
CA ALA A 37 -3.03 10.97 -3.20
C ALA A 37 -2.99 12.46 -3.59
N ALA A 38 -4.16 13.06 -3.81
CA ALA A 38 -4.28 14.48 -4.11
C ALA A 38 -3.82 15.39 -2.96
N LYS A 39 -4.02 14.99 -1.70
CA LYS A 39 -3.50 15.73 -0.52
C LYS A 39 -1.98 15.67 -0.44
N CYS A 40 -1.37 14.54 -0.79
CA CYS A 40 0.09 14.40 -0.83
C CYS A 40 0.74 15.22 -1.97
N GLY A 41 0.04 15.39 -3.10
CA GLY A 41 0.53 16.17 -4.23
C GLY A 41 1.90 15.69 -4.72
N ASP A 42 2.82 16.62 -4.95
CA ASP A 42 4.18 16.33 -5.45
C ASP A 42 5.04 15.54 -4.45
N GLN A 43 4.59 15.36 -3.20
CA GLN A 43 5.28 14.53 -2.22
C GLN A 43 4.99 13.03 -2.42
N LEU A 44 3.95 12.67 -3.20
CA LEU A 44 3.70 11.32 -3.66
C LEU A 44 4.42 11.07 -4.99
N VAL A 45 5.56 10.38 -4.92
CA VAL A 45 6.38 10.05 -6.09
C VAL A 45 5.78 8.90 -6.88
N ASP A 46 5.21 7.93 -6.19
CA ASP A 46 4.51 6.79 -6.78
C ASP A 46 3.35 6.37 -5.88
N LEU A 47 2.13 6.33 -6.44
CA LEU A 47 0.95 5.81 -5.75
C LEU A 47 1.00 4.29 -5.56
N GLY A 48 1.83 3.61 -6.34
CA GLY A 48 1.95 2.16 -6.42
C GLY A 48 0.66 1.49 -6.88
N ASN A 49 0.63 0.17 -6.70
CA ASN A 49 -0.46 -0.69 -7.14
C ASN A 49 -0.82 -1.70 -6.04
N PRO A 50 -2.05 -2.24 -6.04
CA PRO A 50 -2.36 -3.44 -5.27
C PRO A 50 -1.43 -4.58 -5.66
N LEU A 51 -0.92 -5.32 -4.67
CA LEU A 51 -0.06 -6.49 -4.83
C LEU A 51 -0.70 -7.71 -4.18
N MET A 52 -0.58 -8.88 -4.82
CA MET A 52 -1.09 -10.16 -4.31
C MET A 52 -0.10 -11.29 -4.61
N GLU A 53 -0.36 -12.46 -4.02
CA GLU A 53 0.38 -13.71 -4.31
C GLU A 53 1.91 -13.63 -4.13
N GLY A 54 2.36 -12.81 -3.16
CA GLY A 54 3.78 -12.57 -2.92
C GLY A 54 4.59 -13.86 -2.79
N GLN A 55 5.76 -13.89 -3.42
CA GLN A 55 6.67 -15.04 -3.42
C GLN A 55 7.94 -14.76 -2.62
N LYS A 56 8.39 -15.74 -1.85
CA LYS A 56 9.72 -15.78 -1.23
C LYS A 56 10.66 -16.60 -2.11
N LEU A 57 11.79 -16.00 -2.46
CA LEU A 57 12.87 -16.68 -3.17
C LEU A 57 13.95 -17.15 -2.18
N PHE A 58 14.51 -18.33 -2.43
CA PHE A 58 15.59 -18.92 -1.64
C PHE A 58 16.89 -18.94 -2.46
N ALA A 59 18.04 -18.87 -1.79
CA ALA A 59 19.35 -18.83 -2.44
C ALA A 59 19.67 -20.08 -3.27
N ASP A 60 19.00 -21.20 -3.00
CA ASP A 60 19.12 -22.46 -3.73
C ASP A 60 18.20 -22.54 -4.97
N GLY A 61 17.58 -21.42 -5.35
CA GLY A 61 16.73 -21.30 -6.53
C GLY A 61 15.29 -21.76 -6.34
N ARG A 62 14.89 -22.20 -5.14
CA ARG A 62 13.49 -22.49 -4.82
C ARG A 62 12.69 -21.20 -4.62
N SER A 63 11.38 -21.29 -4.83
CA SER A 63 10.40 -20.27 -4.43
C SER A 63 9.30 -20.90 -3.58
N GLY A 64 8.57 -20.07 -2.85
CA GLY A 64 7.37 -20.46 -2.12
C GLY A 64 6.55 -19.25 -1.70
N GLN A 65 5.36 -19.48 -1.15
CA GLN A 65 4.48 -18.40 -0.71
C GLN A 65 5.17 -17.52 0.34
N SER A 66 5.06 -16.19 0.16
CA SER A 66 5.51 -15.22 1.15
C SER A 66 4.54 -15.15 2.32
N THR A 67 5.07 -15.02 3.52
CA THR A 67 4.30 -14.81 4.76
C THR A 67 4.47 -13.38 5.29
N ARG A 68 4.73 -12.43 4.38
CA ARG A 68 4.95 -11.00 4.71
C ARG A 68 3.70 -10.14 4.51
N GLN A 69 2.64 -10.72 3.95
CA GLN A 69 1.34 -10.06 3.79
C GLN A 69 1.40 -8.71 3.06
N VAL A 70 2.40 -8.49 2.20
CA VAL A 70 2.52 -7.25 1.44
C VAL A 70 1.37 -7.17 0.44
N CYS A 71 0.53 -6.14 0.57
CA CYS A 71 -0.66 -5.94 -0.26
C CYS A 71 -0.54 -4.72 -1.21
N GLY A 72 0.56 -3.99 -1.13
CA GLY A 72 0.85 -2.85 -1.98
C GLY A 72 1.97 -1.99 -1.40
N ASP A 73 2.33 -0.96 -2.16
CA ASP A 73 3.31 0.02 -1.74
C ASP A 73 2.98 1.42 -2.28
N SER A 74 3.67 2.43 -1.75
CA SER A 74 3.74 3.78 -2.29
C SER A 74 5.11 4.37 -2.01
N VAL A 75 5.55 5.31 -2.84
CA VAL A 75 6.80 6.04 -2.67
C VAL A 75 6.51 7.50 -2.37
N LEU A 76 6.99 7.96 -1.23
CA LEU A 76 6.89 9.35 -0.79
C LEU A 76 8.25 10.05 -0.87
N GLN A 77 8.24 11.37 -0.97
CA GLN A 77 9.40 12.21 -0.73
C GLN A 77 9.10 13.25 0.35
N ALA A 78 10.03 13.39 1.29
CA ALA A 78 9.92 14.30 2.43
C ALA A 78 11.30 14.72 2.93
N GLU A 79 11.40 15.74 3.77
CA GLU A 79 12.66 16.18 4.36
C GLU A 79 13.16 15.24 5.47
N ASN A 80 12.25 14.52 6.12
CA ASN A 80 12.57 13.52 7.14
C ASN A 80 11.42 12.53 7.35
N ILE A 81 11.65 11.50 8.16
CA ILE A 81 10.69 10.45 8.45
C ILE A 81 9.41 10.94 9.16
N GLU A 82 9.49 12.01 9.97
CA GLU A 82 8.32 12.53 10.68
C GLU A 82 7.37 13.24 9.71
N GLU A 83 7.90 14.00 8.75
CA GLU A 83 7.09 14.57 7.66
C GLU A 83 6.48 13.44 6.79
N ALA A 84 7.26 12.41 6.44
CA ALA A 84 6.74 11.27 5.67
C ALA A 84 5.59 10.55 6.41
N LYS A 85 5.67 10.41 7.73
CA LYS A 85 4.57 9.87 8.55
C LYS A 85 3.36 10.80 8.58
N GLY A 86 3.57 12.11 8.65
CA GLY A 86 2.49 13.11 8.58
C GLY A 86 1.68 13.02 7.29
N LEU A 87 2.33 12.72 6.15
CA LEU A 87 1.65 12.49 4.88
C LEU A 87 0.70 11.27 4.88
N LEU A 88 0.86 10.35 5.84
CA LEU A 88 0.01 9.16 5.98
C LEU A 88 -1.20 9.39 6.89
N GLU A 89 -1.32 10.56 7.53
CA GLU A 89 -2.49 10.88 8.34
C GLU A 89 -3.76 10.91 7.47
N GLY A 90 -4.78 10.14 7.88
CA GLY A 90 -6.02 9.98 7.11
C GLY A 90 -5.87 9.11 5.85
N HIS A 91 -4.81 8.30 5.76
CA HIS A 91 -4.68 7.29 4.72
C HIS A 91 -5.80 6.23 4.86
N PRO A 92 -6.50 5.81 3.78
CA PRO A 92 -7.64 4.90 3.86
C PRO A 92 -7.36 3.54 4.52
N HIS A 93 -6.13 3.04 4.48
CA HIS A 93 -5.71 1.82 5.19
C HIS A 93 -5.54 1.97 6.72
N LEU A 94 -5.63 3.18 7.28
CA LEU A 94 -5.54 3.43 8.72
C LEU A 94 -6.90 3.70 9.38
N GLU A 95 -7.97 3.78 8.58
CA GLU A 95 -9.36 3.98 9.00
C GLU A 95 -10.12 2.64 8.98
#